data_AF-A0A3E0KNV6-F1
#
_entry.id   AF-A0A3E0KNV6-F1
#
_cell.length_a   1.000
_cell.length_b   1.000
_cell.length_c   1.000
_cell.angle_alpha   90.00
_cell.angle_beta   90.00
_cell.angle_gamma   90.00
#
_symmetry.space_group_name_H-M   'P 1'
#
loop_
_entity.id
_entity.type
_entity.pdbx_description
1 polymer ?
#
loop_
_entity_poly.entity_id
_entity_poly.type
_entity_poly.pdbx_seq_one_letter_code
_entity_poly.pdbx_strand_id
1 'polypeptide(L)' 'AELSTHPPRQRIYTGLKGEIPNPANPPSGCRLHPRCPLATERCRAEVPPMVEHAPGHWAACHHVEQALARLNQQAAG' A
#
# COMPACT_ATOMS: atom_id res chain seq x y z
N ALA A 1 20.61 10.89 38.15
CA ALA A 1 19.36 10.51 37.44
C ALA A 1 18.83 11.76 36.77
N GLU A 2 19.34 12.07 35.59
CA GLU A 2 18.95 13.26 34.83
C GLU A 2 17.88 12.82 33.83
N LEU A 3 16.63 13.24 34.05
CA LEU A 3 15.54 12.97 33.11
C LEU A 3 15.72 13.87 31.89
N SER A 4 15.94 13.26 30.72
CA SER A 4 15.80 13.92 29.42
C SER A 4 14.42 14.55 29.29
N THR A 5 14.36 15.87 29.48
CA THR A 5 13.14 16.63 29.19
C THR A 5 13.14 16.97 27.70
N HIS A 6 12.52 16.12 26.89
CA HIS A 6 12.27 16.46 25.49
C HIS A 6 11.12 17.48 25.42
N PRO A 7 11.29 18.62 24.71
CA PRO A 7 10.22 19.60 24.59
C PRO A 7 9.03 19.01 23.83
N PRO A 8 7.78 19.33 24.21
CA PRO A 8 6.60 18.83 23.54
C PRO A 8 6.57 19.36 22.10
N ARG A 9 6.63 18.43 21.13
CA ARG A 9 6.57 18.74 19.71
C ARG A 9 5.14 19.19 19.37
N GLN A 10 4.95 20.49 19.11
CA GLN A 10 3.67 21.05 18.68
C GLN A 10 3.22 20.38 17.38
N ARG A 11 2.22 19.49 17.46
CA ARG A 11 1.58 18.88 16.30
C ARG A 11 0.51 19.83 15.77
N ILE A 12 0.82 20.52 14.67
CA ILE A 12 -0.19 21.26 13.91
C ILE A 12 -1.04 20.20 13.19
N TYR A 13 -2.25 19.97 13.68
CA TYR A 13 -3.22 19.07 13.05
C TYR A 13 -4.02 19.85 12.00
N THR A 14 -3.47 19.97 10.80
CA THR A 14 -4.24 20.41 9.65
C THR A 14 -5.04 19.20 9.15
N GLY A 15 -6.27 19.04 9.64
CA GLY A 15 -7.15 17.94 9.24
C GLY A 15 -7.31 17.91 7.73
N LEU A 16 -6.98 16.78 7.10
CA LEU A 16 -7.26 16.55 5.69
C LEU A 16 -8.78 16.64 5.48
N LYS A 17 -9.23 17.48 4.55
CA LYS A 17 -10.65 17.52 4.14
C LYS A 17 -10.97 16.25 3.36
N GLY A 18 -11.93 15.47 3.86
CA GLY A 18 -12.43 14.25 3.20
C GLY A 18 -12.88 13.21 4.21
N GLU A 19 -13.84 12.38 3.82
CA GLU A 19 -14.36 11.29 4.64
C GLU A 19 -13.37 10.12 4.66
N ILE A 20 -13.10 9.57 5.85
CA ILE A 20 -12.35 8.31 5.97
C ILE A 20 -13.28 7.22 5.42
N PRO A 21 -12.91 6.51 4.34
CA PRO A 21 -13.76 5.46 3.80
C PRO A 21 -13.93 4.36 4.85
N ASN A 22 -15.17 3.89 5.00
CA ASN A 22 -15.54 2.91 6.03
C ASN A 22 -14.77 1.59 5.83
N PRO A 23 -13.94 1.15 6.79
CA PRO A 23 -13.19 -0.10 6.71
C PRO A 23 -14.07 -1.36 6.72
N ALA A 24 -15.37 -1.25 7.02
CA ALA A 24 -16.29 -2.39 7.13
C ALA A 24 -16.62 -3.07 5.79
N ASN A 25 -16.40 -2.40 4.66
CA ASN A 25 -16.71 -2.94 3.33
C ASN A 25 -15.43 -3.10 2.48
N PRO A 26 -14.60 -4.12 2.76
CA PRO A 26 -13.43 -4.37 1.94
C PRO A 26 -13.84 -4.76 0.51
N PRO A 27 -13.12 -4.28 -0.51
CA PRO A 27 -13.31 -4.75 -1.89
C PRO A 27 -13.11 -6.27 -2.00
N SER A 28 -13.88 -6.90 -2.90
CA SER A 28 -13.69 -8.32 -3.26
C SER A 28 -12.37 -8.52 -4.00
N GLY A 29 -11.80 -9.73 -3.93
CA GLY A 29 -10.54 -10.05 -4.59
C GLY A 29 -9.34 -9.30 -3.98
N CYS A 30 -8.50 -8.71 -4.83
CA CYS A 30 -7.32 -7.97 -4.41
C CYS A 30 -7.69 -6.65 -3.72
N ARG A 31 -7.31 -6.49 -2.45
CA ARG A 31 -7.63 -5.29 -1.65
C ARG A 31 -7.15 -3.97 -2.27
N LEU A 32 -6.11 -4.02 -3.10
CA LEU A 32 -5.56 -2.84 -3.76
C LEU A 32 -6.28 -2.50 -5.07
N HIS A 33 -7.14 -3.35 -5.64
CA HIS A 33 -7.74 -3.12 -6.95
C HIS A 33 -8.44 -1.76 -7.11
N PRO A 34 -9.08 -1.14 -6.08
CA PRO A 34 -9.71 0.17 -6.26
C PRO A 34 -8.71 1.31 -6.46
N ARG A 35 -7.44 1.11 -6.10
CA ARG A 35 -6.38 2.13 -6.16
C ARG A 35 -5.13 1.69 -6.93
N CYS A 36 -5.09 0.46 -7.43
CA CYS A 36 -3.94 -0.10 -8.13
C CYS A 36 -3.93 0.36 -9.59
N PRO A 37 -2.83 0.95 -10.09
CA PRO A 37 -2.73 1.39 -11.49
C PRO A 37 -2.50 0.23 -12.48
N LEU A 38 -2.41 -1.02 -11.98
CA LEU A 38 -2.32 -2.26 -12.73
C LEU A 38 -3.57 -3.14 -12.51
N ALA A 39 -4.65 -2.58 -11.96
CA ALA A 39 -5.86 -3.32 -11.68
C ALA A 39 -6.47 -3.90 -12.97
N THR A 40 -6.82 -5.18 -12.92
CA THR A 40 -7.52 -5.91 -13.99
C THR A 40 -8.78 -6.54 -13.43
N GLU A 41 -9.64 -7.10 -14.28
CA GLU A 41 -10.85 -7.82 -13.84
C GLU A 41 -10.51 -9.00 -12.91
N ARG A 42 -9.39 -9.69 -13.17
CA ARG A 42 -8.88 -10.73 -12.27
C ARG A 42 -8.61 -10.21 -10.86
N CYS A 43 -8.11 -8.98 -10.72
CA CYS A 43 -7.88 -8.37 -9.42
C CYS A 43 -9.18 -8.05 -8.67
N ARG A 44 -10.31 -7.87 -9.35
CA ARG A 44 -11.63 -7.62 -8.73
C ARG A 44 -12.30 -8.92 -8.29
N ALA A 45 -12.08 -10.00 -9.05
CA ALA A 45 -12.72 -11.30 -8.83
C ALA A 45 -11.95 -12.19 -7.86
N GLU A 46 -10.60 -12.17 -7.90
CA GLU A 46 -9.76 -13.16 -7.22
C GLU A 46 -8.77 -12.52 -6.25
N VAL A 47 -8.64 -13.12 -5.07
CA VAL A 47 -7.56 -12.80 -4.12
C VAL A 47 -6.27 -13.42 -4.65
N PRO A 48 -5.21 -12.64 -4.90
CA PRO A 48 -3.94 -13.19 -5.36
C PRO A 48 -3.29 -14.07 -4.27
N PRO A 49 -2.63 -15.18 -4.65
CA PRO A 49 -1.88 -15.99 -3.70
C PRO A 49 -0.66 -15.23 -3.20
N MET A 50 -0.27 -15.48 -1.95
CA MET A 50 0.97 -14.96 -1.39
C MET A 50 2.13 -15.84 -1.82
N VAL A 51 3.03 -15.29 -2.63
CA VAL A 51 4.14 -16.02 -3.26
C VAL A 51 5.44 -15.25 -3.09
N GLU A 52 6.56 -15.98 -3.09
CA GLU A 52 7.91 -15.42 -3.03
C GLU A 52 8.39 -15.05 -4.44
N HIS A 53 8.84 -13.81 -4.63
CA HIS A 53 9.33 -13.29 -5.92
C HIS A 53 10.83 -13.03 -5.94
N ALA A 54 11.45 -12.92 -4.77
CA ALA A 54 12.90 -12.90 -4.58
C ALA A 54 13.18 -13.42 -3.16
N PRO A 55 14.42 -13.85 -2.82
CA PRO A 55 14.74 -14.37 -1.50
C PRO A 55 14.33 -13.42 -0.37
N GLY A 56 13.36 -13.83 0.47
CA GLY A 56 12.82 -13.03 1.56
C GLY A 56 11.78 -11.97 1.14
N HIS A 57 11.43 -11.88 -0.14
CA HIS A 57 10.49 -10.90 -0.69
C HIS A 57 9.21 -11.58 -1.19
N TRP A 58 8.14 -11.36 -0.45
CA TRP A 58 6.84 -11.99 -0.68
C TRP A 58 5.80 -10.95 -1.09
N ALA A 59 4.93 -11.30 -2.04
CA ALA A 59 3.84 -10.46 -2.47
C ALA A 59 2.60 -11.29 -2.79
N ALA A 60 1.42 -10.71 -2.50
CA ALA A 60 0.14 -11.21 -2.96
C ALA A 60 -0.37 -10.30 -4.08
N CYS A 61 0.10 -10.54 -5.30
CA CYS A 61 -0.24 -9.72 -6.47
C CYS A 61 -0.27 -10.55 -7.75
N HIS A 62 -1.27 -10.31 -8.59
CA HIS A 62 -1.42 -10.99 -9.89
C HIS A 62 -0.41 -10.52 -10.94
N HIS A 63 0.20 -9.34 -10.75
CA HIS A 63 1.00 -8.62 -11.75
C HIS A 63 2.33 -8.10 -11.18
N VAL A 64 3.03 -8.91 -10.36
CA VAL A 64 4.26 -8.47 -9.68
C VAL A 64 5.36 -8.03 -10.63
N GLU A 65 5.59 -8.77 -11.72
CA GLU A 65 6.59 -8.40 -12.73
C GLU A 65 6.36 -6.99 -13.30
N GLN A 66 5.11 -6.66 -13.61
CA GLN A 66 4.74 -5.32 -14.11
C GLN A 66 4.91 -4.24 -13.04
N ALA A 67 4.62 -4.56 -11.77
CA ALA A 67 4.82 -3.64 -10.66
C ALA A 67 6.31 -3.33 -10.45
N LEU A 68 7.17 -4.36 -10.48
CA LEU A 68 8.62 -4.22 -10.38
C LEU A 68 9.20 -3.40 -11.53
N ALA A 69 8.76 -3.68 -12.77
CA ALA A 69 9.17 -2.90 -13.94
C ALA A 69 8.83 -1.40 -13.80
N ARG A 70 7.64 -1.07 -13.28
CA ARG A 70 7.23 0.34 -13.05
C ARG A 70 8.04 1.02 -11.95
N LEU A 71 8.35 0.32 -10.86
CA LEU A 71 9.19 0.86 -9.79
C LEU A 71 10.60 1.19 -10.29
N ASN A 72 11.19 0.31 -11.10
CA ASN A 72 12.51 0.53 -11.67
C ASN A 72 12.55 1.73 -12.63
N GLN A 73 11.44 2.00 -13.34
CA GLN A 73 11.32 3.19 -14.20
C GLN A 73 11.20 4.49 -13.39
N GLN A 74 10.60 4.44 -12.21
CA GLN A 74 10.47 5.60 -11.31
C GLN A 74 11.77 5.95 -10.57
N ALA A 75 12.69 4.99 -10.42
CA ALA A 75 14.00 5.20 -9.81
C ALA A 75 15.05 5.78 -10.78
N ALA A 76 14.75 5.84 -12.07
CA ALA A 76 15.66 6.31 -13.12
C ALA A 76 15.46 7.80 -13.47
N GLY A 77 14.72 8.56 -12.64
CA GLY A 77 14.37 9.97 -12.84
C GLY A 77 14.86 10.87 -11.72
#